data_AF-A0A1B9JXF8-F1
#
_entry.id   AF-A0A1B9JXF8-F1
#
_cell.length_a   1.000
_cell.length_b   1.000
_cell.length_c   1.000
_cell.angle_alpha   90.00
_cell.angle_beta   90.00
_cell.angle_gamma   90.00
#
_symmetry.space_group_name_H-M   'P 1'
#
loop_
_entity.id
_entity.type
_entity.pdbx_description
1 polymer ?
#
loop_
_entity_poly.entity_id
_entity_poly.type
_entity_poly.pdbx_seq_one_letter_code
_entity_poly.pdbx_strand_id
1 'polypeptide(L)'
;MQIKTNITTLLIFTFSSLLLTGCDTYPYKKDIQESNDYNNPTGDKALCMMVGSVTKSMYPYTTYYMEGQDLPFAQERRKAFNNRAKNDGLHLFAGIGFFTEEYAGEVDGRATYRYDLTDLGRKYVDWSFGETNFCFGRVVVDKINRTKDTINGVGGGTVRDVYFTYHLENVPDWVKDPQIYKRFRYFKKQVNGEPFPGIHSYKVSGSGKLTTMTCVSGTYKWASDFNEEIKEE
;
A
#
# COMPACT_ATOMS: atom_id res chain seq x y z
N MET A 1 -6.04 -86.31 26.17
CA MET A 1 -7.08 -85.27 25.98
C MET A 1 -6.40 -83.93 26.20
N GLN A 2 -5.90 -83.31 25.12
CA GLN A 2 -5.12 -82.06 25.16
C GLN A 2 -6.07 -80.88 24.87
N ILE A 3 -6.12 -79.92 25.78
CA ILE A 3 -6.83 -78.66 25.62
C ILE A 3 -5.92 -77.74 24.80
N LYS A 4 -6.27 -77.49 23.54
CA LYS A 4 -5.62 -76.45 22.72
C LYS A 4 -6.27 -75.11 23.03
N THR A 5 -5.55 -74.26 23.75
CA THR A 5 -5.91 -72.85 23.96
C THR A 5 -5.57 -72.08 22.70
N ASN A 6 -6.58 -71.62 21.96
CA ASN A 6 -6.41 -70.71 20.82
C ASN A 6 -6.32 -69.28 21.35
N ILE A 7 -5.12 -68.69 21.34
CA ILE A 7 -4.92 -67.26 21.62
C ILE A 7 -5.19 -66.52 20.31
N THR A 8 -6.40 -66.02 20.16
CA THR A 8 -6.76 -65.11 19.07
C THR A 8 -6.00 -63.81 19.27
N THR A 9 -4.91 -63.63 18.53
CA THR A 9 -4.11 -62.41 18.52
C THR A 9 -4.95 -61.25 17.99
N LEU A 10 -5.41 -60.38 18.88
CA LEU A 10 -6.08 -59.13 18.54
C LEU A 10 -5.00 -58.15 18.01
N LEU A 11 -4.86 -58.08 16.68
CA LEU A 11 -4.07 -57.06 15.99
C LEU A 11 -4.74 -55.70 16.19
N ILE A 12 -4.34 -54.99 17.23
CA ILE A 12 -4.64 -53.57 17.39
C ILE A 12 -3.80 -52.83 16.35
N PHE A 13 -4.40 -52.58 15.18
CA PHE A 13 -3.91 -51.55 14.26
C PHE A 13 -3.99 -50.21 15.00
N THR A 14 -2.90 -49.84 15.65
CA THR A 14 -2.63 -48.45 15.99
C THR A 14 -2.46 -47.73 14.67
N PHE A 15 -3.57 -47.23 14.13
CA PHE A 15 -3.53 -46.12 13.18
C PHE A 15 -2.86 -44.99 13.95
N SER A 16 -1.53 -44.88 13.83
CA SER A 16 -0.85 -43.62 14.02
C SER A 16 -1.56 -42.66 13.10
N SER A 17 -2.45 -41.88 13.69
CA SER A 17 -2.93 -40.61 13.17
C SER A 17 -1.68 -39.76 12.97
N LEU A 18 -0.99 -40.01 11.86
CA LEU A 18 -0.19 -39.00 11.19
C LEU A 18 -1.11 -37.81 11.14
N LEU A 19 -0.78 -36.83 11.98
CA LEU A 19 -1.33 -35.49 11.93
C LEU A 19 -1.32 -35.09 10.46
N LEU A 20 -2.50 -35.13 9.84
CA LEU A 20 -2.78 -34.35 8.65
C LEU A 20 -2.65 -32.89 9.11
N THR A 21 -1.41 -32.41 9.24
CA THR A 21 -1.12 -31.02 8.93
C THR A 21 -1.49 -30.91 7.46
N GLY A 22 -2.78 -30.71 7.18
CA GLY A 22 -3.29 -30.61 5.83
C GLY A 22 -2.42 -29.57 5.14
N CYS A 23 -1.70 -29.99 4.11
CA CYS A 23 -1.01 -29.04 3.26
C CYS A 23 -2.07 -28.04 2.81
N ASP A 24 -1.89 -26.78 3.16
CA ASP A 24 -2.78 -25.72 2.71
C ASP A 24 -2.64 -25.66 1.18
N THR A 25 -3.65 -26.19 0.48
CA THR A 25 -3.68 -26.28 -0.98
C THR A 25 -4.30 -25.04 -1.61
N TYR A 26 -4.66 -24.03 -0.80
CA TYR A 26 -5.28 -22.82 -1.30
C TYR A 26 -4.31 -22.08 -2.25
N PRO A 27 -4.78 -21.65 -3.44
CA PRO A 27 -3.91 -21.09 -4.49
C PRO A 27 -3.55 -19.61 -4.23
N TYR A 28 -2.98 -19.29 -3.07
CA TYR A 28 -2.72 -17.92 -2.62
C TYR A 28 -2.02 -17.05 -3.66
N LYS A 29 -0.99 -17.56 -4.33
CA LYS A 29 -0.25 -16.77 -5.33
C LYS A 29 -1.18 -16.24 -6.43
N LYS A 30 -2.06 -17.10 -6.95
CA LYS A 30 -3.01 -16.74 -8.00
C LYS A 30 -4.06 -15.77 -7.48
N ASP A 31 -4.67 -16.07 -6.34
CA ASP A 31 -5.74 -15.25 -5.75
C ASP A 31 -5.24 -13.84 -5.33
N ILE A 32 -4.04 -13.76 -4.76
CA ILE A 32 -3.38 -12.48 -4.43
C ILE A 32 -3.07 -11.71 -5.71
N GLN A 33 -2.54 -12.35 -6.76
CA GLN A 33 -2.29 -11.68 -8.03
C GLN A 33 -3.59 -11.11 -8.62
N GLU A 34 -4.65 -11.91 -8.67
CA GLU A 34 -5.97 -11.50 -9.17
C GLU A 34 -6.54 -10.34 -8.36
N SER A 35 -6.41 -10.36 -7.03
CA SER A 35 -6.84 -9.26 -6.16
C SER A 35 -6.07 -7.96 -6.43
N ASN A 36 -4.75 -8.05 -6.67
CA ASN A 36 -3.93 -6.88 -6.96
C ASN A 36 -4.23 -6.29 -8.35
N ASP A 37 -4.41 -7.15 -9.36
CA ASP A 37 -4.78 -6.75 -10.72
C ASP A 37 -6.21 -6.17 -10.77
N TYR A 38 -7.14 -6.70 -9.97
CA TYR A 38 -8.49 -6.13 -9.83
C TYR A 38 -8.47 -4.69 -9.30
N ASN A 39 -7.60 -4.40 -8.33
CA ASN A 39 -7.42 -3.04 -7.80
C ASN A 39 -6.58 -2.12 -8.71
N ASN A 40 -5.95 -2.66 -9.75
CA ASN A 40 -5.12 -1.93 -10.71
C ASN A 40 -5.42 -2.37 -12.15
N PRO A 41 -6.63 -2.06 -12.66
CA PRO A 41 -7.11 -2.57 -13.94
C PRO A 41 -6.29 -2.08 -15.14
N THR A 42 -5.59 -0.96 -15.00
CA THR A 42 -4.72 -0.39 -16.04
C THR A 42 -3.31 -0.98 -16.03
N GLY A 43 -2.92 -1.66 -14.94
CA GLY A 43 -1.58 -2.24 -14.80
C GLY A 43 -0.46 -1.21 -14.57
N ASP A 44 -0.81 -0.02 -14.09
CA ASP A 44 0.15 1.07 -13.85
C ASP A 44 -0.19 1.96 -12.64
N LYS A 45 -1.17 1.60 -11.79
CA LYS A 45 -1.63 2.37 -10.62
C LYS A 45 -1.70 1.55 -9.32
N ALA A 46 -0.72 0.70 -9.05
CA ALA A 46 -0.73 -0.13 -7.84
C ALA A 46 -0.44 0.65 -6.55
N LEU A 47 0.55 1.55 -6.57
CA LEU A 47 0.97 2.32 -5.39
C LEU A 47 0.76 3.81 -5.66
N CYS A 48 0.26 4.53 -4.66
CA CYS A 48 -0.21 5.91 -4.83
C CYS A 48 0.46 6.88 -3.86
N MET A 49 0.77 8.07 -4.35
CA MET A 49 1.28 9.23 -3.62
C MET A 49 0.18 10.26 -3.48
N MET A 50 -0.26 10.52 -2.25
CA MET A 50 -1.36 11.47 -1.99
C MET A 50 -0.79 12.89 -1.93
N VAL A 51 -1.16 13.74 -2.88
CA VAL A 51 -0.70 15.14 -2.90
C VAL A 51 -1.24 15.91 -1.69
N GLY A 52 -2.48 15.63 -1.31
CA GLY A 52 -3.22 16.36 -0.30
C GLY A 52 -4.70 16.39 -0.61
N SER A 53 -5.48 17.02 0.27
CA SER A 53 -6.91 17.29 0.02
C SER A 53 -7.11 18.38 -1.04
N VAL A 54 -6.83 18.03 -2.30
CA VAL A 54 -7.13 18.79 -3.52
C VAL A 54 -7.99 17.90 -4.39
N THR A 55 -9.24 18.31 -4.63
CA THR A 55 -10.20 17.52 -5.42
C THR A 55 -10.24 17.99 -6.86
N LYS A 56 -10.83 17.17 -7.75
CA LYS A 56 -10.97 17.50 -9.18
C LYS A 56 -11.64 18.86 -9.42
N SER A 57 -12.63 19.22 -8.61
CA SER A 57 -13.38 20.48 -8.75
C SER A 57 -12.64 21.70 -8.19
N MET A 58 -11.51 21.50 -7.51
CA MET A 58 -10.69 22.59 -6.97
C MET A 58 -9.68 23.13 -8.00
N TYR A 59 -9.50 22.44 -9.13
CA TYR A 59 -8.59 22.88 -10.18
C TYR A 59 -9.20 24.00 -11.05
N PRO A 60 -8.39 25.01 -11.44
CA PRO A 60 -7.03 25.27 -10.97
C PRO A 60 -6.99 25.71 -9.48
N TYR A 61 -6.08 25.13 -8.71
CA TYR A 61 -5.97 25.29 -7.27
C TYR A 61 -4.91 26.31 -6.88
N THR A 62 -5.26 27.30 -6.05
CA THR A 62 -4.29 28.27 -5.51
C THR A 62 -3.89 27.91 -4.09
N THR A 63 -2.58 27.88 -3.82
CA THR A 63 -2.05 27.62 -2.48
C THR A 63 -2.37 28.77 -1.54
N TYR A 64 -2.54 28.42 -0.27
CA TYR A 64 -2.64 29.38 0.81
C TYR A 64 -1.80 28.92 1.98
N TYR A 65 -1.47 29.86 2.86
CA TYR A 65 -0.67 29.61 4.04
C TYR A 65 -1.54 29.55 5.28
N MET A 66 -1.13 28.75 6.26
CA MET A 66 -1.79 28.62 7.55
C MET A 66 -0.82 28.97 8.67
N GLU A 67 -1.32 29.69 9.69
CA GLU A 67 -0.55 29.93 10.90
C GLU A 67 -0.10 28.60 11.54
N GLY A 68 1.16 28.57 11.98
CA GLY A 68 1.76 27.40 12.63
C GLY A 68 2.20 26.28 11.67
N GLN A 69 2.08 26.43 10.35
CA GLN A 69 2.50 25.39 9.39
C GLN A 69 4.02 25.15 9.35
N ASP A 70 4.82 26.14 9.74
CA ASP A 70 6.29 26.05 9.77
C ASP A 70 6.82 25.53 11.13
N LEU A 71 5.93 25.29 12.08
CA LEU A 71 6.30 24.72 13.38
C LEU A 71 6.38 23.19 13.28
N PRO A 72 7.15 22.53 14.17
CA PRO A 72 7.18 21.07 14.26
C PRO A 72 5.77 20.48 14.45
N PHE A 73 5.60 19.27 13.95
CA PHE A 73 4.33 18.55 14.06
C PHE A 73 3.88 18.46 15.52
N ALA A 74 2.63 18.83 15.74
CA ALA A 74 1.89 18.50 16.94
C ALA A 74 0.41 18.33 16.58
N GLN A 75 -0.32 17.58 17.40
CA GLN A 75 -1.68 17.14 17.08
C GLN A 75 -2.63 18.33 16.84
N GLU A 76 -2.48 19.39 17.63
CA GLU A 76 -3.23 20.64 17.51
C GLU A 76 -2.92 21.43 16.23
N ARG A 77 -1.72 21.23 15.65
CA ARG A 77 -1.27 21.88 14.39
C ARG A 77 -1.39 20.98 13.16
N ARG A 78 -1.98 19.78 13.29
CA ARG A 78 -2.10 18.80 12.20
C ARG A 78 -2.66 19.39 10.90
N LYS A 79 -3.65 20.29 10.98
CA LYS A 79 -4.24 20.93 9.78
C LYS A 79 -3.23 21.83 9.05
N ALA A 80 -2.48 22.64 9.79
CA ALA A 80 -1.46 23.52 9.22
C ALA A 80 -0.30 22.70 8.63
N PHE A 81 0.13 21.66 9.34
CA PHE A 81 1.13 20.70 8.83
C PHE A 81 0.70 20.05 7.51
N ASN A 82 -0.52 19.49 7.46
CA ASN A 82 -1.05 18.87 6.24
C ASN A 82 -1.17 19.88 5.09
N ASN A 83 -1.52 21.14 5.39
CA ASN A 83 -1.57 22.20 4.38
C ASN A 83 -0.19 22.48 3.77
N ARG A 84 0.85 22.60 4.60
CA ARG A 84 2.24 22.73 4.12
C ARG A 84 2.66 21.52 3.30
N ALA A 85 2.45 20.30 3.80
CA ALA A 85 2.82 19.08 3.11
C ALA A 85 2.18 18.97 1.70
N LYS A 86 0.93 19.45 1.58
CA LYS A 86 0.21 19.59 0.30
C LYS A 86 0.82 20.65 -0.61
N ASN A 87 1.10 21.85 -0.11
CA ASN A 87 1.71 22.92 -0.91
C ASN A 87 3.07 22.48 -1.45
N ASP A 88 3.91 21.88 -0.60
CA ASP A 88 5.19 21.29 -1.00
C ASP A 88 5.01 20.15 -2.02
N GLY A 89 3.96 19.33 -1.86
CA GLY A 89 3.62 18.26 -2.80
C GLY A 89 3.24 18.80 -4.17
N LEU A 90 2.42 19.86 -4.22
CA LEU A 90 2.06 20.55 -5.47
C LEU A 90 3.31 21.08 -6.19
N HIS A 91 4.21 21.75 -5.47
CA HIS A 91 5.48 22.22 -6.01
C HIS A 91 6.35 21.07 -6.55
N LEU A 92 6.51 20.00 -5.76
CA LEU A 92 7.28 18.83 -6.17
C LEU A 92 6.73 18.22 -7.47
N PHE A 93 5.42 18.02 -7.56
CA PHE A 93 4.78 17.44 -8.74
C PHE A 93 4.74 18.40 -9.93
N ALA A 94 4.75 19.72 -9.71
CA ALA A 94 4.97 20.71 -10.77
C ALA A 94 6.38 20.59 -11.36
N GLY A 95 7.41 20.36 -10.54
CA GLY A 95 8.79 20.12 -11.00
C GLY A 95 8.94 18.89 -11.91
N ILE A 96 8.05 17.90 -11.78
CA ILE A 96 7.97 16.71 -12.65
C ILE A 96 7.15 16.99 -13.92
N GLY A 97 6.42 18.12 -13.95
CA GLY A 97 5.52 18.50 -15.03
C GLY A 97 4.11 17.94 -14.92
N PHE A 98 3.68 17.46 -13.75
CA PHE A 98 2.30 16.98 -13.53
C PHE A 98 1.31 18.12 -13.28
N PHE A 99 1.82 19.24 -12.79
CA PHE A 99 1.07 20.49 -12.67
C PHE A 99 1.75 21.61 -13.44
N THR A 100 0.95 22.58 -13.87
CA THR A 100 1.45 23.95 -14.07
C THR A 100 1.76 24.58 -12.71
N GLU A 101 2.66 25.55 -12.68
CA GLU A 101 2.93 26.35 -11.49
C GLU A 101 3.02 27.82 -11.92
N GLU A 102 1.99 28.58 -11.58
CA GLU A 102 1.86 29.98 -11.96
C GLU A 102 1.88 30.86 -10.71
N TYR A 103 2.77 31.86 -10.68
CA TYR A 103 2.79 32.84 -9.59
C TYR A 103 1.45 33.58 -9.51
N ALA A 104 0.79 33.52 -8.34
CA ALA A 104 -0.54 34.06 -8.11
C ALA A 104 -0.54 35.33 -7.25
N GLY A 105 0.63 35.80 -6.82
CA GLY A 105 0.80 36.98 -5.97
C GLY A 105 1.38 36.64 -4.61
N GLU A 106 1.32 37.60 -3.69
CA GLU A 106 1.87 37.48 -2.34
C GLU A 106 0.77 37.72 -1.30
N VAL A 107 0.73 36.86 -0.28
CA VAL A 107 -0.19 36.98 0.87
C VAL A 107 0.65 36.88 2.14
N ASP A 108 0.54 37.87 3.02
CA ASP A 108 1.29 37.95 4.29
C ASP A 108 2.80 37.77 4.12
N GLY A 109 3.38 38.40 3.09
CA GLY A 109 4.83 38.33 2.83
C GLY A 109 5.29 37.03 2.15
N ARG A 110 4.37 36.19 1.67
CA ARG A 110 4.68 34.88 1.08
C ARG A 110 4.05 34.66 -0.29
N ALA A 111 4.84 34.15 -1.22
CA ALA A 111 4.41 33.87 -2.59
C ALA A 111 3.34 32.76 -2.63
N THR A 112 2.25 33.00 -3.33
CA THR A 112 1.21 32.00 -3.60
C THR A 112 1.27 31.58 -5.06
N TYR A 113 0.86 30.34 -5.34
CA TYR A 113 0.94 29.75 -6.67
C TYR A 113 -0.37 29.08 -7.04
N ARG A 114 -0.73 29.15 -8.32
CA ARG A 114 -1.89 28.48 -8.92
C ARG A 114 -1.41 27.28 -9.75
N TYR A 115 -2.05 26.15 -9.52
CA TYR A 115 -1.70 24.86 -10.13
C TYR A 115 -2.88 24.32 -10.90
N ASP A 116 -2.66 23.86 -12.12
CA ASP A 116 -3.60 23.05 -12.87
C ASP A 116 -2.94 21.75 -13.31
N LEU A 117 -3.73 20.68 -13.48
CA LEU A 117 -3.23 19.41 -13.99
C LEU A 117 -2.77 19.57 -15.45
N THR A 118 -1.59 19.08 -15.75
CA THR A 118 -1.12 18.94 -17.14
C THR A 118 -1.65 17.65 -17.77
N ASP A 119 -1.44 17.47 -19.07
CA ASP A 119 -1.73 16.20 -19.74
C ASP A 119 -0.87 15.05 -19.19
N LEU A 120 0.38 15.34 -18.82
CA LEU A 120 1.25 14.35 -18.18
C LEU A 120 0.71 13.96 -16.79
N GLY A 121 0.29 14.93 -15.98
CA GLY A 121 -0.34 14.65 -14.69
C GLY A 121 -1.63 13.85 -14.83
N ARG A 122 -2.48 14.17 -15.81
CA ARG A 122 -3.71 13.43 -16.13
C ARG A 122 -3.48 11.95 -16.45
N LYS A 123 -2.31 11.59 -16.98
CA LYS A 123 -1.95 10.19 -17.24
C LYS A 123 -1.85 9.38 -15.93
N TYR A 124 -1.24 9.96 -14.90
CA TYR A 124 -0.94 9.26 -13.64
C TYR A 124 -1.95 9.51 -12.53
N VAL A 125 -2.83 10.51 -12.67
CA VAL A 125 -3.78 10.87 -11.63
C VAL A 125 -4.78 9.75 -11.33
N ASP A 126 -5.04 9.54 -10.05
CA ASP A 126 -6.11 8.72 -9.52
C ASP A 126 -6.92 9.54 -8.52
N TRP A 127 -8.25 9.46 -8.63
CA TRP A 127 -9.19 10.27 -7.84
C TRP A 127 -9.79 9.53 -6.65
N SER A 128 -9.20 8.40 -6.26
CA SER A 128 -9.66 7.65 -5.09
C SER A 128 -9.68 8.53 -3.85
N PHE A 129 -10.68 8.30 -3.00
CA PHE A 129 -11.01 9.15 -1.85
C PHE A 129 -11.40 10.60 -2.20
N GLY A 130 -11.63 10.90 -3.49
CA GLY A 130 -12.00 12.24 -3.96
C GLY A 130 -10.84 13.24 -4.01
N GLU A 131 -9.62 12.77 -3.76
CA GLU A 131 -8.41 13.58 -3.67
C GLU A 131 -7.48 13.31 -4.85
N THR A 132 -6.50 14.19 -5.06
CA THR A 132 -5.50 14.03 -6.11
C THR A 132 -4.41 13.09 -5.63
N ASN A 133 -4.30 11.95 -6.29
CA ASN A 133 -3.24 10.97 -6.06
C ASN A 133 -2.49 10.73 -7.36
N PHE A 134 -1.19 10.51 -7.30
CA PHE A 134 -0.42 10.02 -8.44
C PHE A 134 0.01 8.59 -8.17
N CYS A 135 -0.42 7.67 -9.03
CA CYS A 135 -0.20 6.25 -8.84
C CYS A 135 0.77 5.69 -9.89
N PHE A 136 1.43 4.59 -9.53
CA PHE A 136 2.43 3.95 -10.37
C PHE A 136 2.50 2.44 -10.17
N GLY A 137 3.01 1.77 -11.20
CA GLY A 137 3.45 0.38 -11.19
C GLY A 137 2.34 -0.66 -11.15
N ARG A 138 2.75 -1.92 -11.29
CA ARG A 138 1.91 -3.11 -11.14
C ARG A 138 2.58 -4.12 -10.24
N VAL A 139 1.84 -4.66 -9.29
CA VAL A 139 2.34 -5.72 -8.40
C VAL A 139 2.37 -7.04 -9.16
N VAL A 140 3.52 -7.69 -9.17
CA VAL A 140 3.68 -9.07 -9.65
C VAL A 140 4.16 -9.94 -8.49
N VAL A 141 3.35 -10.93 -8.13
CA VAL A 141 3.63 -11.85 -7.03
C VAL A 141 4.67 -12.88 -7.46
N ASP A 142 5.84 -12.85 -6.83
CA ASP A 142 6.92 -13.79 -7.12
C ASP A 142 6.67 -15.14 -6.45
N LYS A 143 6.45 -15.12 -5.13
CA LYS A 143 6.28 -16.33 -4.33
C LYS A 143 5.56 -16.06 -3.01
N ILE A 144 4.91 -17.09 -2.50
CA ILE A 144 4.38 -17.12 -1.13
C ILE A 144 5.51 -17.56 -0.19
N ASN A 145 5.70 -16.81 0.88
CA ASN A 145 6.75 -17.08 1.86
C ASN A 145 6.20 -17.89 3.04
N ARG A 146 5.08 -17.45 3.63
CA ARG A 146 4.42 -18.13 4.75
C ARG A 146 3.00 -17.60 4.95
N THR A 147 2.17 -18.38 5.64
CA THR A 147 0.87 -17.95 6.16
C THR A 147 0.92 -17.87 7.69
N LYS A 148 0.07 -17.03 8.28
CA LYS A 148 -0.10 -16.90 9.72
C LYS A 148 -1.53 -16.55 10.05
N ASP A 149 -2.16 -17.36 10.88
CA ASP A 149 -3.48 -17.05 11.42
C ASP A 149 -3.34 -16.27 12.73
N THR A 150 -4.16 -15.23 12.88
CA THR A 150 -4.26 -14.41 14.09
C THR A 150 -5.72 -14.23 14.47
N ILE A 151 -5.97 -14.13 15.78
CA ILE A 151 -7.31 -13.87 16.30
C ILE A 151 -7.48 -12.35 16.39
N ASN A 152 -8.51 -11.80 15.74
CA ASN A 152 -8.81 -10.39 15.84
C ASN A 152 -9.47 -10.09 17.20
N GLY A 153 -8.84 -9.22 18.00
CA GLY A 153 -9.15 -9.01 19.42
C GLY A 153 -10.51 -8.38 19.73
N VAL A 154 -11.26 -7.91 18.72
CA VAL A 154 -12.63 -7.40 18.89
C VAL A 154 -13.56 -8.11 17.90
N GLY A 155 -14.37 -9.05 18.40
CA GLY A 155 -15.37 -9.79 17.60
C GLY A 155 -15.01 -11.22 17.20
N GLY A 156 -13.84 -11.75 17.60
CA GLY A 156 -13.55 -13.20 17.58
C GLY A 156 -13.33 -13.84 16.19
N GLY A 157 -13.08 -13.05 15.15
CA GLY A 157 -12.78 -13.57 13.81
C GLY A 157 -11.31 -13.97 13.64
N THR A 158 -11.06 -14.96 12.79
CA THR A 158 -9.68 -15.31 12.36
C THR A 158 -9.28 -14.47 11.16
N VAL A 159 -8.09 -13.87 11.24
CA VAL A 159 -7.42 -13.19 10.13
C VAL A 159 -6.25 -14.07 9.69
N ARG A 160 -6.17 -14.36 8.39
CA ARG A 160 -5.05 -15.08 7.79
C ARG A 160 -4.16 -14.10 7.04
N ASP A 161 -2.96 -13.88 7.54
CA ASP A 161 -1.94 -13.09 6.88
C ASP A 161 -1.09 -14.00 5.99
N VAL A 162 -0.96 -13.64 4.72
CA VAL A 162 -0.09 -14.30 3.76
C VAL A 162 1.06 -13.36 3.46
N TYR A 163 2.26 -13.77 3.89
CA TYR A 163 3.49 -13.06 3.60
C TYR A 163 4.02 -13.55 2.27
N PHE A 164 4.30 -12.64 1.36
CA PHE A 164 4.75 -12.95 0.00
C PHE A 164 5.88 -12.02 -0.42
N THR A 165 6.55 -12.40 -1.50
CA THR A 165 7.52 -11.54 -2.20
C THR A 165 6.87 -11.10 -3.51
N TYR A 166 7.03 -9.82 -3.85
CA TYR A 166 6.57 -9.27 -5.11
C TYR A 166 7.60 -8.29 -5.66
N HIS A 167 7.49 -7.99 -6.95
CA HIS A 167 8.17 -6.84 -7.55
C HIS A 167 7.15 -5.94 -8.25
N LEU A 168 7.59 -4.73 -8.62
CA LEU A 168 6.79 -3.81 -9.41
C LEU A 168 7.22 -3.83 -10.87
N GLU A 169 6.27 -4.08 -11.76
CA GLU A 169 6.42 -3.81 -13.20
C GLU A 169 5.91 -2.41 -13.54
N ASN A 170 6.25 -1.91 -14.74
CA ASN A 170 5.76 -0.63 -15.28
C ASN A 170 6.02 0.58 -14.36
N VAL A 171 7.12 0.57 -13.60
CA VAL A 171 7.47 1.70 -12.74
C VAL A 171 8.07 2.82 -13.60
N PRO A 172 7.41 4.00 -13.68
CA PRO A 172 7.91 5.12 -14.45
C PRO A 172 9.12 5.78 -13.77
N ASP A 173 10.03 6.33 -14.58
CA ASP A 173 11.31 6.85 -14.08
C ASP A 173 11.18 8.00 -13.08
N TRP A 174 10.11 8.80 -13.17
CA TRP A 174 9.87 9.90 -12.23
C TRP A 174 9.78 9.42 -10.78
N VAL A 175 9.31 8.19 -10.52
CA VAL A 175 9.20 7.67 -9.15
C VAL A 175 10.57 7.35 -8.55
N LYS A 176 11.57 7.09 -9.39
CA LYS A 176 12.91 6.64 -8.97
C LYS A 176 13.75 7.78 -8.38
N ASP A 177 13.29 9.02 -8.49
CA ASP A 177 13.93 10.17 -7.84
C ASP A 177 13.85 10.05 -6.31
N PRO A 178 14.99 10.11 -5.58
CA PRO A 178 15.02 10.13 -4.12
C PRO A 178 14.13 11.19 -3.47
N GLN A 179 13.98 12.37 -4.07
CA GLN A 179 13.12 13.42 -3.51
C GLN A 179 11.65 13.01 -3.50
N ILE A 180 11.26 12.13 -4.42
CA ILE A 180 9.90 11.67 -4.60
C ILE A 180 9.64 10.45 -3.71
N TYR A 181 10.34 9.33 -3.93
CA TYR A 181 10.00 8.10 -3.21
C TYR A 181 10.23 8.21 -1.70
N LYS A 182 11.27 8.95 -1.25
CA LYS A 182 11.53 9.13 0.19
C LYS A 182 10.44 9.96 0.85
N ARG A 183 9.99 11.04 0.21
CA ARG A 183 8.89 11.88 0.71
C ARG A 183 7.60 11.09 0.93
N PHE A 184 7.38 10.03 0.19
CA PHE A 184 6.21 9.16 0.36
C PHE A 184 6.54 7.85 1.08
N ARG A 185 7.70 7.74 1.73
CA ARG A 185 8.14 6.57 2.51
C ARG A 185 8.10 5.28 1.69
N TYR A 186 8.35 5.36 0.39
CA TYR A 186 8.64 4.19 -0.44
C TYR A 186 10.12 3.86 -0.37
N PHE A 187 10.47 2.62 -0.70
CA PHE A 187 11.87 2.17 -0.63
C PHE A 187 12.49 2.19 -2.02
N LYS A 188 13.79 2.51 -2.10
CA LYS A 188 14.56 2.50 -3.35
C LYS A 188 14.41 1.15 -4.08
N LYS A 189 14.55 0.04 -3.37
CA LYS A 189 14.36 -1.32 -3.92
C LYS A 189 12.97 -1.50 -4.54
N GLN A 190 11.94 -1.04 -3.84
CA GLN A 190 10.55 -1.15 -4.28
C GLN A 190 10.30 -0.38 -5.58
N VAL A 191 10.75 0.88 -5.66
CA VAL A 191 10.57 1.73 -6.85
C VAL A 191 11.48 1.36 -8.02
N ASN A 192 12.53 0.59 -7.76
CA ASN A 192 13.37 0.01 -8.81
C ASN A 192 12.83 -1.31 -9.36
N GLY A 193 11.69 -1.81 -8.85
CA GLY A 193 11.15 -3.10 -9.26
C GLY A 193 11.96 -4.29 -8.75
N GLU A 194 12.75 -4.12 -7.68
CA GLU A 194 13.41 -5.24 -7.03
C GLU A 194 12.40 -6.03 -6.17
N PRO A 195 12.65 -7.33 -5.91
CA PRO A 195 11.83 -8.11 -4.99
C PRO A 195 11.69 -7.47 -3.61
N PHE A 196 10.45 -7.34 -3.15
CA PHE A 196 10.06 -6.64 -1.94
C PHE A 196 9.03 -7.45 -1.13
N PRO A 197 9.06 -7.41 0.21
CA PRO A 197 8.08 -8.13 1.03
C PRO A 197 6.70 -7.47 0.97
N GLY A 198 5.66 -8.30 0.84
CA GLY A 198 4.25 -7.92 0.91
C GLY A 198 3.48 -8.75 1.94
N ILE A 199 2.34 -8.23 2.37
CA ILE A 199 1.37 -8.92 3.23
C ILE A 199 -0.01 -8.78 2.59
N HIS A 200 -0.71 -9.90 2.44
CA HIS A 200 -2.11 -9.95 2.02
C HIS A 200 -2.92 -10.58 3.14
N SER A 201 -3.93 -9.88 3.64
CA SER A 201 -4.73 -10.37 4.75
C SER A 201 -6.10 -10.82 4.27
N TYR A 202 -6.54 -11.97 4.77
CA TYR A 202 -7.87 -12.52 4.56
C TYR A 202 -8.65 -12.55 5.87
N LYS A 203 -9.95 -12.25 5.80
CA LYS A 203 -10.90 -12.67 6.81
C LYS A 203 -11.26 -14.12 6.56
N VAL A 204 -11.14 -14.96 7.58
CA VAL A 204 -11.53 -16.38 7.52
C VAL A 204 -12.92 -16.52 8.13
N SER A 205 -13.87 -17.02 7.35
CA SER A 205 -15.22 -17.34 7.85
C SER A 205 -15.22 -18.62 8.70
N GLY A 206 -16.30 -18.86 9.44
CA GLY A 206 -16.49 -20.13 10.17
C GLY A 206 -16.53 -21.38 9.26
N SER A 207 -16.81 -21.21 7.96
CA SER A 207 -16.74 -22.28 6.96
C SER A 207 -15.37 -22.42 6.29
N GLY A 208 -14.36 -21.65 6.73
CA GLY A 208 -13.02 -21.62 6.14
C GLY A 208 -12.92 -20.82 4.84
N LYS A 209 -13.98 -20.11 4.42
CA LYS A 209 -13.94 -19.23 3.25
C LYS A 209 -13.04 -18.02 3.54
N LEU A 210 -12.15 -17.72 2.61
CA LEU A 210 -11.29 -16.55 2.65
C LEU A 210 -11.96 -15.38 1.92
N THR A 211 -11.92 -14.21 2.54
CA THR A 211 -12.33 -12.94 1.92
C THR A 211 -11.20 -11.94 2.05
N THR A 212 -10.72 -11.40 0.93
CA THR A 212 -9.66 -10.38 0.91
C THR A 212 -10.02 -9.18 1.78
N MET A 213 -9.10 -8.78 2.65
CA MET A 213 -9.19 -7.57 3.48
C MET A 213 -8.24 -6.49 2.99
N THR A 214 -7.02 -6.86 2.66
CA THR A 214 -5.94 -5.93 2.28
C THR A 214 -5.19 -6.48 1.08
N CYS A 215 -4.69 -5.57 0.24
CA CYS A 215 -3.83 -5.85 -0.91
C CYS A 215 -2.65 -4.88 -0.88
N VAL A 216 -1.59 -5.16 -1.65
CA VAL A 216 -0.52 -4.18 -1.89
C VAL A 216 -0.99 -3.12 -2.88
N SER A 217 -1.63 -3.54 -3.97
CA SER A 217 -2.29 -2.66 -4.93
C SER A 217 -3.45 -1.92 -4.28
N GLY A 218 -3.51 -0.60 -4.48
CA GLY A 218 -4.38 0.30 -3.75
C GLY A 218 -3.78 0.79 -2.44
N THR A 219 -2.45 0.78 -2.29
CA THR A 219 -1.77 1.43 -1.16
C THR A 219 -1.60 2.92 -1.43
N TYR A 220 -2.07 3.76 -0.51
CA TYR A 220 -1.95 5.21 -0.59
C TYR A 220 -1.07 5.71 0.55
N LYS A 221 -0.06 6.51 0.22
CA LYS A 221 0.83 7.12 1.21
C LYS A 221 0.75 8.63 1.14
N TRP A 222 0.55 9.23 2.32
CA TRP A 222 0.71 10.66 2.54
C TRP A 222 2.19 11.04 2.51
N ALA A 223 2.47 12.25 2.02
CA ALA A 223 3.78 12.87 2.16
C ALA A 223 4.21 12.93 3.65
N SER A 224 5.47 12.61 3.93
CA SER A 224 6.12 12.82 5.22
C SER A 224 6.80 14.21 5.26
N ASP A 225 7.18 14.65 6.46
CA ASP A 225 8.04 15.82 6.60
C ASP A 225 9.44 15.49 6.08
N PHE A 226 9.82 16.12 4.98
CA PHE A 226 11.11 15.91 4.32
C PHE A 226 12.32 16.15 5.24
N ASN A 227 12.14 16.96 6.30
CA ASN A 227 13.21 17.32 7.23
C ASN A 227 13.51 16.26 8.31
N GLU A 228 12.64 15.27 8.54
CA GLU A 228 12.89 14.21 9.54
C GLU A 228 13.56 12.96 8.94
N GLU A 229 13.37 12.69 7.64
CA GLU A 229 13.65 11.37 7.05
C GLU A 229 14.86 11.32 6.10
N ILE A 230 15.61 12.43 5.92
CA ILE A 230 16.96 12.40 5.34
C ILE A 230 17.99 12.40 6.47
N LYS A 231 17.89 11.41 7.37
CA LYS A 231 19.08 10.88 8.01
C LYS A 231 19.52 9.73 7.11
N GLU A 232 20.50 10.05 6.27
CA GLU A 232 21.06 9.19 5.24
C GLU A 232 21.36 7.78 5.77
N GLU A 233 20.98 6.77 4.98
CA GLU A 233 21.59 5.43 5.02
C GLU A 233 23.02 5.50 4.47
#